data_AF-A0A392QLB3-F1
#
_entry.id   AF-A0A392QLB3-F1
#
_cell.length_a   1.000
_cell.length_b   1.000
_cell.length_c   1.000
_cell.angle_alpha   90.00
_cell.angle_beta   90.00
_cell.angle_gamma   90.00
#
_symmetry.space_group_name_H-M   'P 1'
#
loop_
_entity.id
_entity.type
_entity.pdbx_description
1 polymer ?
#
loop_
_entity_poly.entity_id
_entity_poly.type
_entity_poly.pdbx_seq_one_letter_code
_entity_poly.pdbx_strand_id
1 'polypeptide(L)'
;FPALDGQSVSYAALEFPSGSINPPHTHPRSAELLFLAKGSLQVGFVDTTNKLFTQTLQPGDMFVFPKGLVHFQHNSDTQKPALAFSAFGSANAGTVSIPNTLFNTTIDDNVLALAFKTDVATIQTLKKGFAS
;
A
#
# COMPACT_ATOMS: atom_id res chain seq x y z
N PHE A 1 2.51 -19.70 -2.86
CA PHE A 1 2.38 -20.85 -3.76
C PHE A 1 3.78 -21.34 -4.11
N PRO A 2 4.26 -22.46 -3.51
CA PRO A 2 5.67 -22.85 -3.58
C PRO A 2 6.25 -23.02 -4.99
N ALA A 3 5.41 -23.37 -5.98
CA ALA A 3 5.86 -23.52 -7.37
C ALA A 3 6.36 -22.21 -8.02
N LEU A 4 6.16 -21.06 -7.36
CA LEU A 4 6.67 -19.77 -7.82
C LEU A 4 8.12 -19.51 -7.40
N ASP A 5 8.67 -20.30 -6.46
CA ASP A 5 10.05 -20.13 -6.01
C ASP A 5 11.02 -20.34 -7.18
N GLY A 6 11.93 -19.37 -7.36
CA GLY A 6 12.85 -19.32 -8.49
C GLY A 6 12.25 -18.82 -9.82
N GLN A 7 10.93 -18.61 -9.93
CA GLN A 7 10.28 -18.17 -11.16
C GLN A 7 10.16 -16.64 -11.29
N SER A 8 10.51 -15.90 -10.23
CA SER A 8 10.46 -14.43 -10.20
C SER A 8 9.09 -13.84 -10.56
N VAL A 9 8.01 -14.55 -10.21
CA VAL A 9 6.64 -14.08 -10.43
C VAL A 9 5.77 -14.42 -9.23
N SER A 10 4.90 -13.49 -8.83
CA SER A 10 3.83 -13.75 -7.88
C SER A 10 2.62 -12.90 -8.18
N TYR A 11 1.51 -13.22 -7.52
CA TYR A 11 0.22 -12.60 -7.76
C TYR A 11 -0.57 -12.44 -6.47
N ALA A 12 -1.36 -11.38 -6.38
CA ALA A 12 -2.32 -11.15 -5.31
C ALA A 12 -3.68 -10.75 -5.89
N ALA A 13 -4.76 -11.31 -5.34
CA ALA A 13 -6.11 -10.81 -5.56
C ALA A 13 -6.46 -9.88 -4.40
N LEU A 14 -6.94 -8.67 -4.71
CA LEU A 14 -7.30 -7.66 -3.73
C LEU A 14 -8.77 -7.31 -3.89
N GLU A 15 -9.53 -7.55 -2.83
CA GLU A 15 -10.90 -7.10 -2.72
C GLU A 15 -10.96 -5.87 -1.83
N PHE A 16 -11.56 -4.80 -2.35
CA PHE A 16 -11.74 -3.54 -1.65
C PHE A 16 -13.23 -3.33 -1.39
N PRO A 17 -13.72 -3.59 -0.17
CA PRO A 17 -15.05 -3.17 0.23
C PRO A 17 -15.28 -1.67 -0.03
N SER A 18 -16.55 -1.27 -0.06
CA SER A 18 -16.93 0.14 -0.19
C SER A 18 -16.21 1.01 0.85
N GLY A 19 -15.62 2.12 0.42
CA GLY A 19 -14.92 3.08 1.29
C GLY A 19 -13.60 2.57 1.89
N SER A 20 -13.10 1.41 1.47
CA SER A 20 -11.88 0.82 2.04
C SER A 20 -10.61 1.29 1.34
N ILE A 21 -9.48 1.11 2.04
CA ILE A 21 -8.14 1.42 1.54
C ILE A 21 -7.23 0.20 1.64
N ASN A 22 -6.23 0.16 0.77
CA ASN A 22 -4.96 -0.46 1.10
C ASN A 22 -4.00 0.70 1.45
N PRO A 23 -3.60 0.84 2.73
CA PRO A 23 -2.90 2.02 3.23
C PRO A 23 -1.55 2.21 2.54
N PRO A 24 -0.91 3.39 2.67
CA PRO A 24 0.42 3.62 2.11
C PRO A 24 1.40 2.50 2.46
N HIS A 25 1.96 1.85 1.44
CA HIS A 25 2.87 0.72 1.57
C HIS A 25 3.90 0.71 0.45
N THR A 26 4.89 -0.18 0.56
CA THR A 26 5.91 -0.40 -0.47
C THR A 26 6.30 -1.87 -0.60
N HIS A 27 6.77 -2.24 -1.79
CA HIS A 27 7.31 -3.54 -2.12
C HIS A 27 8.83 -3.43 -2.31
N PRO A 28 9.67 -3.84 -1.33
CA PRO A 28 11.12 -3.66 -1.39
C PRO A 28 11.78 -4.51 -2.48
N ARG A 29 11.13 -5.60 -2.93
CA ARG A 29 11.73 -6.57 -3.86
C ARG A 29 11.09 -6.61 -5.24
N SER A 30 10.05 -5.82 -5.53
CA SER A 30 9.39 -5.84 -6.84
C SER A 30 8.70 -4.52 -7.18
N ALA A 31 8.60 -4.22 -8.47
CA ALA A 31 7.53 -3.36 -8.97
C ALA A 31 6.20 -4.15 -8.97
N GLU A 32 5.09 -3.44 -8.97
CA GLU A 32 3.75 -4.02 -9.04
C GLU A 32 3.04 -3.53 -10.29
N LEU A 33 2.38 -4.47 -10.98
CA LEU A 33 1.44 -4.18 -12.05
C LEU A 33 0.04 -4.58 -11.59
N LEU A 34 -0.81 -3.58 -11.35
CA LEU A 34 -2.18 -3.77 -10.90
C LEU A 34 -3.14 -3.68 -12.10
N PHE A 35 -4.07 -4.63 -12.19
CA PHE A 35 -5.17 -4.65 -13.15
C PHE A 35 -6.50 -4.57 -12.40
N LEU A 36 -7.37 -3.64 -12.78
CA LEU A 36 -8.70 -3.53 -12.16
C LEU A 36 -9.71 -4.40 -12.91
N ALA A 37 -10.27 -5.41 -12.24
CA ALA A 37 -11.24 -6.33 -12.82
C ALA A 37 -12.70 -5.88 -12.63
N LYS A 38 -13.03 -5.25 -11.49
CA LYS A 38 -14.39 -4.77 -11.17
C LYS A 38 -14.34 -3.51 -10.31
N GLY A 39 -15.40 -2.70 -10.39
CA GLY A 39 -15.57 -1.51 -9.57
C GLY A 39 -14.81 -0.30 -10.10
N SER A 40 -14.49 0.64 -9.21
CA SER A 40 -13.68 1.84 -9.47
C SER A 40 -12.64 1.94 -8.36
N LEU A 41 -11.40 2.28 -8.70
CA LEU A 41 -10.32 2.31 -7.70
C LEU A 41 -9.41 3.50 -7.94
N GLN A 42 -9.31 4.39 -6.95
CA GLN A 42 -8.27 5.42 -6.94
C GLN A 42 -6.95 4.78 -6.52
N VAL A 43 -5.91 5.00 -7.30
CA VAL A 43 -4.56 4.52 -7.02
C VAL A 43 -3.57 5.66 -7.08
N GLY A 44 -2.44 5.54 -6.40
CA GLY A 44 -1.35 6.48 -6.59
C GLY A 44 -0.05 6.07 -5.92
N PHE A 45 1.05 6.66 -6.39
CA PHE A 45 2.37 6.55 -5.78
C PHE A 45 3.04 7.92 -5.65
N VAL A 46 3.99 8.00 -4.73
CA VAL A 46 4.83 9.18 -4.52
C VAL A 46 6.25 8.86 -4.99
N ASP A 47 6.81 9.69 -5.86
CA ASP A 47 8.18 9.53 -6.34
C ASP A 47 9.24 10.08 -5.37
N THR A 48 10.51 9.94 -5.74
CA THR A 48 11.64 10.40 -4.93
C THR A 48 11.77 11.92 -4.82
N THR A 49 10.98 12.68 -5.59
CA THR A 49 10.86 14.14 -5.50
C THR A 49 9.65 14.57 -4.66
N ASN A 50 8.96 13.62 -4.04
CA ASN A 50 7.69 13.81 -3.32
C ASN A 50 6.52 14.22 -4.22
N LYS A 51 6.60 13.94 -5.53
CA LYS A 51 5.50 14.19 -6.45
C LYS A 51 4.51 13.03 -6.42
N LEU A 52 3.24 13.35 -6.24
CA LEU A 52 2.13 12.39 -6.34
C LEU A 52 1.76 12.14 -7.80
N PHE A 53 1.67 10.87 -8.17
CA PHE A 53 1.04 10.40 -9.40
C PHE A 53 -0.19 9.59 -8.99
N THR A 54 -1.35 9.92 -9.55
CA THR A 54 -2.62 9.27 -9.17
C THR A 54 -3.56 9.15 -10.38
N GLN A 55 -4.41 8.12 -10.34
CA GLN A 55 -5.45 7.89 -11.34
C GLN A 55 -6.63 7.18 -10.68
N THR A 56 -7.85 7.44 -11.18
CA THR A 56 -9.02 6.62 -10.87
C THR A 56 -9.21 5.60 -11.99
N LEU A 57 -8.99 4.33 -11.68
CA LEU A 57 -9.08 3.22 -12.62
C LEU A 57 -10.54 2.78 -12.80
N GLN A 58 -10.87 2.38 -14.03
CA GLN A 58 -12.10 1.67 -14.41
C GLN A 58 -11.77 0.20 -14.78
N PRO A 59 -12.77 -0.69 -14.83
CA PRO A 59 -12.52 -2.09 -15.18
C PRO A 59 -11.83 -2.21 -16.54
N GLY A 60 -10.72 -2.95 -16.59
CA GLY A 60 -9.85 -3.07 -17.75
C GLY A 60 -8.58 -2.23 -17.68
N ASP A 61 -8.55 -1.19 -16.83
CA ASP A 61 -7.38 -0.33 -16.68
C ASP A 61 -6.26 -1.04 -15.91
N MET A 62 -5.03 -0.60 -16.18
CA MET A 62 -3.81 -1.08 -15.54
C MET A 62 -3.00 0.09 -14.99
N PHE A 63 -2.27 -0.15 -13.90
CA PHE A 63 -1.40 0.83 -13.29
C PHE A 63 -0.12 0.18 -12.75
N VAL A 64 1.02 0.86 -12.92
CA VAL A 64 2.33 0.37 -12.46
C VAL A 64 2.78 1.16 -11.24
N PHE A 65 3.11 0.47 -10.16
CA PHE A 65 3.82 1.02 -9.01
C PHE A 65 5.31 0.65 -9.11
N PRO A 66 6.22 1.63 -9.30
CA PRO A 66 7.64 1.34 -9.39
C PRO A 66 8.20 0.74 -8.10
N LYS A 67 9.18 -0.16 -8.25
CA LYS A 67 9.80 -0.89 -7.13
C LYS A 67 10.25 0.06 -6.03
N GLY A 68 9.86 -0.24 -4.80
CA GLY A 68 10.28 0.48 -3.60
C GLY A 68 9.58 1.82 -3.35
N LEU A 69 8.76 2.34 -4.29
CA LEU A 69 8.02 3.59 -4.06
C LEU A 69 6.77 3.36 -3.21
N VAL A 70 6.48 4.34 -2.34
CA VAL A 70 5.28 4.33 -1.50
C VAL A 70 4.06 4.58 -2.37
N HIS A 71 3.06 3.71 -2.22
CA HIS A 71 1.81 3.78 -2.98
C HIS A 71 0.62 3.31 -2.15
N PHE A 72 -0.58 3.56 -2.67
CA PHE A 72 -1.85 3.25 -2.01
C PHE A 72 -2.94 2.95 -3.02
N GLN A 73 -4.02 2.34 -2.53
CA GLN A 73 -5.27 2.20 -3.27
C GLN A 73 -6.45 2.57 -2.36
N HIS A 74 -7.48 3.17 -2.92
CA HIS A 74 -8.68 3.60 -2.23
C HIS A 74 -9.90 3.34 -3.10
N ASN A 75 -10.82 2.51 -2.60
CA ASN A 75 -12.16 2.40 -3.17
C ASN A 75 -13.04 3.49 -2.59
N SER A 76 -13.18 4.60 -3.30
CA SER A 76 -14.02 5.73 -2.87
C SER A 76 -15.51 5.53 -3.17
N ASP A 77 -15.92 4.42 -3.79
CA ASP A 77 -17.33 4.08 -3.96
C ASP A 77 -17.91 3.70 -2.59
N THR A 78 -19.05 4.32 -2.24
CA THR A 78 -19.71 4.16 -0.93
C THR A 78 -20.71 3.02 -0.88
N GLN A 79 -20.86 2.27 -1.97
CA GLN A 79 -21.84 1.20 -2.08
C GLN A 79 -21.27 -0.09 -2.68
N LYS A 80 -20.32 0.02 -3.62
CA LYS A 80 -19.83 -1.12 -4.41
C LYS A 80 -18.40 -1.50 -4.04
N PRO A 81 -18.09 -2.81 -3.97
CA PRO A 81 -16.72 -3.25 -3.84
C PRO A 81 -15.96 -3.12 -5.17
N ALA A 82 -14.63 -3.10 -5.08
CA ALA A 82 -13.73 -3.22 -6.22
C ALA A 82 -12.89 -4.51 -6.11
N LEU A 83 -12.57 -5.11 -7.25
CA LEU A 83 -11.70 -6.29 -7.34
C LEU A 83 -10.54 -5.94 -8.26
N ALA A 84 -9.33 -5.99 -7.72
CA ALA A 84 -8.11 -5.80 -8.47
C ALA A 84 -7.19 -7.01 -8.31
N PHE A 85 -6.24 -7.10 -9.23
CA PHE A 85 -5.22 -8.10 -9.16
C PHE A 85 -3.84 -7.50 -9.43
N SER A 86 -2.88 -7.89 -8.62
CA SER A 86 -1.51 -7.38 -8.67
C SER A 86 -0.55 -8.48 -9.06
N ALA A 87 0.25 -8.22 -10.09
CA ALA A 87 1.36 -9.07 -10.52
C ALA A 87 2.70 -8.44 -10.12
N PHE A 88 3.64 -9.29 -9.70
CA PHE A 88 4.95 -8.86 -9.25
C PHE A 88 6.04 -9.60 -10.03
N GLY A 89 7.11 -8.88 -10.42
CA GLY A 89 8.35 -9.45 -10.97
C GLY A 89 9.26 -10.07 -9.91
N SER A 90 8.67 -10.70 -8.89
CA SER A 90 9.36 -11.44 -7.84
C SER A 90 8.44 -12.53 -7.30
N ALA A 91 9.00 -13.70 -6.96
CA ALA A 91 8.27 -14.76 -6.24
C ALA A 91 7.82 -14.29 -4.83
N ASN A 92 8.51 -13.30 -4.28
CA ASN A 92 8.20 -12.68 -3.00
C ASN A 92 8.54 -11.18 -3.06
N ALA A 93 7.55 -10.36 -3.43
CA ALA A 93 7.70 -8.90 -3.47
C ALA A 93 8.00 -8.30 -2.07
N GLY A 94 7.44 -8.92 -1.02
CA GLY A 94 7.39 -8.37 0.33
C GLY A 94 6.49 -7.15 0.42
N THR A 95 5.91 -6.91 1.58
CA THR A 95 5.05 -5.73 1.79
C THR A 95 5.46 -5.05 3.08
N VAL A 96 5.68 -3.74 3.02
CA VAL A 96 5.92 -2.89 4.19
C VAL A 96 4.77 -1.88 4.26
N SER A 97 3.82 -2.09 5.18
CA SER A 97 2.77 -1.11 5.47
C SER A 97 3.37 0.03 6.29
N ILE A 98 3.39 1.25 5.73
CA ILE A 98 4.06 2.39 6.36
C ILE A 98 3.42 2.72 7.72
N PRO A 99 2.08 2.88 7.85
CA PRO A 99 1.48 3.21 9.15
C PRO A 99 1.72 2.12 10.20
N ASN A 100 1.58 0.84 9.82
CA ASN A 100 1.78 -0.25 10.77
C ASN A 100 3.26 -0.39 11.19
N THR A 101 4.21 -0.29 10.25
CA THR A 101 5.64 -0.36 10.57
C THR A 101 6.12 0.83 11.42
N LEU A 102 5.50 2.00 11.29
CA LEU A 102 5.87 3.16 12.11
C LEU A 102 5.21 3.15 13.49
N PHE A 103 3.95 2.70 13.61
CA PHE A 103 3.15 2.88 14.83
C PHE A 103 2.79 1.59 15.57
N ASN A 104 2.96 0.41 14.96
CA ASN A 104 2.79 -0.89 15.62
C ASN A 104 4.15 -1.58 15.82
N THR A 105 5.12 -0.84 16.36
CA THR A 105 6.49 -1.30 16.55
C THR A 105 7.11 -0.73 17.83
N THR A 106 8.33 -1.16 18.12
CA THR A 106 9.13 -0.73 19.28
C THR A 106 10.03 0.46 18.97
N ILE A 107 9.81 1.20 17.87
CA ILE A 107 10.53 2.45 17.60
C ILE A 107 10.22 3.43 18.74
N ASP A 108 11.27 4.05 19.29
CA ASP A 108 11.17 5.00 20.40
C ASP A 108 10.25 6.19 20.04
N ASP A 109 9.40 6.57 20.99
CA ASP A 109 8.42 7.64 20.78
C ASP A 109 9.09 8.99 20.47
N ASN A 110 10.27 9.27 21.05
CA ASN A 110 11.00 10.51 20.77
C ASN A 110 11.58 10.52 19.36
N VAL A 111 12.04 9.37 18.85
CA VAL A 111 12.51 9.25 17.46
C VAL A 111 11.38 9.59 16.49
N LEU A 112 10.19 9.03 16.71
CA LEU A 112 9.02 9.35 15.89
C LEU A 112 8.56 10.79 16.07
N ALA A 113 8.56 11.33 17.29
CA ALA A 113 8.17 12.72 17.55
C ALA A 113 9.07 13.70 16.80
N LEU A 114 10.40 13.50 16.84
CA LEU A 114 11.36 14.29 16.08
C LEU A 114 11.18 14.11 14.55
N ALA A 115 10.97 12.87 14.08
CA ALA A 115 10.79 12.59 12.66
C ALA A 115 9.51 13.24 12.09
N PHE A 116 8.41 13.20 12.83
CA PHE A 116 7.12 13.77 12.45
C PHE A 116 6.97 15.25 12.83
N LYS A 117 8.00 15.84 13.47
CA LYS A 117 8.01 17.25 13.94
C LYS A 117 6.81 17.55 14.86
N THR A 118 6.57 16.66 15.81
CA THR A 118 5.47 16.71 16.78
C THR A 118 5.98 16.33 18.18
N ASP A 119 5.09 15.98 19.10
CA ASP A 119 5.41 15.57 20.46
C ASP A 119 5.09 14.08 20.74
N VAL A 120 5.65 13.56 21.83
CA VAL A 120 5.47 12.18 22.28
C VAL A 120 4.00 11.83 22.53
N ALA A 121 3.21 12.77 23.06
CA ALA A 121 1.79 12.52 23.34
C ALA A 121 1.00 12.26 22.05
N THR A 122 1.31 12.98 20.98
CA THR A 122 0.73 12.79 19.65
C THR A 122 1.13 11.43 19.07
N ILE A 123 2.42 11.05 19.17
CA ILE A 123 2.88 9.73 18.72
C ILE A 123 2.19 8.60 19.50
N GLN A 124 2.08 8.70 20.82
CA GLN A 124 1.38 7.71 21.63
C GLN A 124 -0.10 7.61 21.26
N THR A 125 -0.72 8.73 20.88
CA THR A 125 -2.09 8.74 20.37
C THR A 125 -2.20 7.98 19.06
N LEU A 126 -1.26 8.17 18.12
CA LEU A 126 -1.22 7.41 16.87
C LEU A 126 -1.02 5.92 17.14
N LYS A 127 -0.05 5.53 17.99
CA LYS A 127 0.22 4.12 18.34
C LYS A 127 -0.99 3.40 18.92
N LYS A 128 -1.80 4.07 19.76
CA LYS A 128 -3.04 3.49 20.31
C LYS A 128 -4.02 3.04 19.22
N GLY A 129 -4.07 3.72 18.07
CA GLY A 129 -4.92 3.33 16.94
C GLY A 129 -4.48 2.03 16.25
N PHE A 130 -3.25 1.55 16.51
CA PHE A 130 -2.70 0.32 15.94
C PHE A 130 -2.47 -0.79 16.98
N ALA A 131 -2.66 -0.48 18.27
CA ALA A 131 -2.63 -1.49 19.34
C ALA A 131 -3.89 -2.38 19.21
N SER A 132 -3.68 -3.60 18.73
CA SER A 132 -4.70 -4.67 18.68
C SER A 132 -4.59 -5.53 19.94
#